data_AF-A0AAW2P501-F1
#
_entry.id   AF-A0AAW2P501-F1
#
_cell.length_a   1.000
_cell.length_b   1.000
_cell.length_c   1.000
_cell.angle_alpha   90.00
_cell.angle_beta   90.00
_cell.angle_gamma   90.00
#
_symmetry.space_group_name_H-M   'P 1'
#
loop_
_entity.id
_entity.type
_entity.pdbx_description
1 polymer ?
#
loop_
_entity_poly.entity_id
_entity_poly.type
_entity_poly.pdbx_seq_one_letter_code
_entity_poly.pdbx_strand_id
1 'polypeptide(L)'
;MDRLHRTGNSVVALKCLLIIHHIIKRGPFILQDQLSIYPATGGYNYLKLSAFRDGATATTWALSSWVRWYARYLETLLSISRVLGYLPCSSSCSMVKENQEHRISSFLNLDLIKDIDSIVTLIEEICNVPDSLAREGDMLVKEIMGLLLNDYVSSVNEIVLRLGEINERLGWLSFGDSIELVCALKRLQDCQERLSVLYLVSKPSIEMMWGLVQELKDKVGSLKVYKEGGNFAELEGKRVSPVRPASLGDC
;
A
#
# COMPACT_ATOMS: atom_id res chain seq x y z
N MET A 1 21.20 5.00 -16.66
CA MET A 1 21.13 5.73 -15.36
C MET A 1 22.24 6.77 -15.18
N ASP A 2 23.31 6.75 -15.98
CA ASP A 2 24.51 7.58 -15.77
C ASP A 2 24.27 9.09 -15.68
N ARG A 3 23.31 9.64 -16.44
CA ARG A 3 22.96 11.07 -16.35
C ARG A 3 22.36 11.45 -15.01
N LEU A 4 21.57 10.56 -14.39
CA LEU A 4 20.93 10.80 -13.10
C LEU A 4 21.95 10.83 -11.96
N HIS A 5 22.93 9.92 -11.98
CA HIS A 5 23.96 9.84 -10.94
C HIS A 5 25.06 10.90 -11.07
N ARG A 6 25.20 11.54 -12.24
CA ARG A 6 26.26 12.54 -12.51
C ARG A 6 25.77 13.99 -12.44
N THR A 7 24.46 14.21 -12.42
CA THR A 7 23.91 15.57 -12.39
C THR A 7 23.84 16.11 -10.97
N GLY A 8 24.31 17.33 -10.75
CA GLY A 8 23.99 18.13 -9.56
C GLY A 8 22.78 19.06 -9.76
N ASN A 9 22.25 19.12 -10.99
CA ASN A 9 21.14 19.99 -11.35
C ASN A 9 19.79 19.28 -11.09
N SER A 10 18.97 19.88 -10.23
CA SER A 10 17.66 19.40 -9.80
C SER A 10 16.65 19.24 -10.94
N VAL A 11 16.64 20.17 -11.90
CA VAL A 11 15.76 20.12 -13.08
C VAL A 11 16.12 18.93 -13.96
N VAL A 12 17.41 18.68 -14.19
CA VAL A 12 17.89 17.53 -14.98
C VAL A 12 17.53 16.23 -14.28
N ALA A 13 17.71 16.15 -12.96
CA ALA A 13 17.34 14.98 -12.18
C ALA A 13 15.82 14.69 -12.29
N LEU A 14 14.96 15.70 -12.09
CA LEU A 14 13.51 15.54 -12.24
C LEU A 14 13.10 15.08 -13.65
N LYS A 15 13.70 15.64 -14.71
CA LYS A 15 13.44 15.20 -16.08
C LYS A 15 13.81 13.73 -16.29
N CYS A 16 14.94 13.28 -15.72
CA CYS A 16 15.32 11.87 -15.76
C CYS A 16 14.34 10.98 -15.00
N LEU A 17 13.87 11.39 -13.82
CA LEU A 17 12.86 10.67 -13.04
C LEU A 17 11.51 10.59 -13.78
N LEU A 18 11.09 11.68 -14.41
CA LEU A 18 9.89 11.71 -15.26
C LEU A 18 9.97 10.70 -16.41
N ILE A 19 11.12 10.64 -17.09
CA ILE A 19 11.34 9.64 -18.15
C ILE A 19 11.23 8.22 -17.59
N ILE A 20 11.83 7.95 -16.42
CA ILE A 20 11.70 6.65 -15.75
C ILE A 20 10.23 6.34 -15.47
N HIS A 21 9.48 7.30 -14.94
CA HIS A 21 8.05 7.13 -14.67
C HIS A 21 7.24 6.82 -15.93
N HIS A 22 7.50 7.53 -17.04
CA HIS A 22 6.85 7.22 -18.31
C HIS A 22 7.20 5.82 -18.85
N ILE A 23 8.44 5.36 -18.67
CA ILE A 23 8.83 3.99 -19.06
C ILE A 23 8.08 2.97 -18.19
N ILE A 24 7.99 3.21 -16.88
CA ILE A 24 7.20 2.36 -15.98
C ILE A 24 5.73 2.31 -16.41
N LYS A 25 5.17 3.42 -16.88
CA LYS A 25 3.75 3.52 -17.28
C LYS A 25 3.42 2.96 -18.65
N ARG A 26 4.26 3.27 -19.65
CA ARG A 26 3.97 3.07 -21.08
C ARG A 26 5.01 2.22 -21.80
N GLY A 27 6.11 1.87 -21.11
CA GLY A 27 7.15 1.03 -21.67
C GLY A 27 6.63 -0.38 -22.02
N PRO A 28 7.31 -1.08 -22.93
CA PRO A 28 7.05 -2.49 -23.18
C PRO A 28 7.31 -3.30 -21.91
N PHE A 29 6.56 -4.38 -21.73
CA PHE A 29 6.64 -5.27 -20.56
C PHE A 29 8.08 -5.71 -20.25
N ILE A 30 8.90 -5.98 -21.27
CA ILE A 30 10.31 -6.35 -21.10
C ILE A 30 11.10 -5.24 -20.42
N LEU A 31 10.92 -3.97 -20.80
CA LEU A 31 11.63 -2.85 -20.16
C LEU A 31 11.12 -2.61 -18.74
N GLN A 32 9.84 -2.84 -18.50
CA GLN A 32 9.24 -2.76 -17.17
C GLN A 32 9.80 -3.84 -16.24
N ASP A 33 9.91 -5.06 -16.72
CA ASP A 33 10.48 -6.20 -16.00
C ASP A 33 11.97 -6.01 -15.68
N GLN A 34 12.76 -5.49 -16.63
CA GLN A 34 14.16 -5.17 -16.36
C GLN A 34 14.32 -4.07 -15.30
N LEU A 35 13.42 -3.10 -15.25
CA LEU A 35 13.42 -2.06 -14.21
C LEU A 35 12.92 -2.58 -12.87
N SER A 36 11.98 -3.53 -12.86
CA SER A 36 11.52 -4.16 -11.63
C SER A 36 12.56 -5.14 -11.09
N ILE A 37 13.39 -5.79 -11.90
CA ILE A 37 14.40 -6.74 -11.39
C ILE A 37 15.71 -6.03 -10.99
N TYR A 38 16.01 -4.88 -11.57
CA TYR A 38 17.27 -4.17 -11.32
C TYR A 38 17.15 -3.12 -10.20
N PRO A 39 18.08 -3.10 -9.22
CA PRO A 39 19.24 -3.96 -9.07
C PRO A 39 18.87 -5.31 -8.45
N ALA A 40 19.50 -6.38 -8.96
CA ALA A 40 19.23 -7.77 -8.56
C ALA A 40 19.47 -8.05 -7.07
N THR A 41 20.20 -7.17 -6.37
CA THR A 41 20.43 -7.26 -4.93
C THR A 41 19.18 -6.96 -4.10
N GLY A 42 18.13 -6.38 -4.70
CA GLY A 42 17.04 -5.78 -3.95
C GLY A 42 17.52 -4.61 -3.10
N GLY A 43 16.61 -3.73 -2.69
CA GLY A 43 16.92 -2.65 -1.76
C GLY A 43 16.17 -1.36 -2.03
N TYR A 44 15.92 -0.63 -0.95
CA TYR A 44 15.47 0.76 -0.96
C TYR A 44 16.63 1.66 -1.42
N ASN A 45 16.37 2.78 -2.12
CA ASN A 45 17.38 3.76 -2.57
C ASN A 45 18.28 3.35 -3.76
N TYR A 46 17.78 2.52 -4.68
CA TYR A 46 18.49 2.14 -5.91
C TYR A 46 18.91 3.35 -6.78
N LEU A 47 18.06 4.38 -6.89
CA LEU A 47 18.35 5.58 -7.67
C LEU A 47 19.42 6.44 -7.00
N LYS A 48 19.77 6.16 -5.73
CA LYS A 48 20.81 6.84 -4.94
C LYS A 48 20.59 8.34 -4.82
N LEU A 49 19.33 8.78 -4.72
CA LEU A 49 18.98 10.19 -4.67
C LEU A 49 18.58 10.71 -3.30
N SER A 50 18.52 9.86 -2.26
CA SER A 50 18.17 10.27 -0.88
C SER A 50 18.95 11.48 -0.34
N ALA A 51 20.22 11.65 -0.72
CA ALA A 51 21.09 12.75 -0.29
C ALA A 51 21.22 13.87 -1.34
N PHE A 52 20.41 13.84 -2.40
CA PHE A 52 20.49 14.81 -3.50
C PHE A 52 20.22 16.24 -3.00
N ARG A 53 21.09 17.18 -3.38
CA ARG A 53 20.96 18.60 -3.04
C ARG A 53 21.53 19.49 -4.14
N ASP A 54 20.67 20.37 -4.63
CA ASP A 54 20.98 21.50 -5.51
C ASP A 54 20.79 22.79 -4.68
N GLY A 55 21.90 23.45 -4.37
CA GLY A 55 21.96 24.55 -3.39
C GLY A 55 22.09 25.95 -4.00
N ALA A 56 21.89 26.11 -5.31
CA ALA A 56 22.17 27.37 -6.01
C ALA A 56 21.19 28.50 -5.63
N THR A 57 19.92 28.16 -5.37
CA THR A 57 18.81 29.09 -5.05
C THR A 57 17.77 28.45 -4.13
N ALA A 58 16.91 29.27 -3.50
CA ALA A 58 15.77 28.77 -2.72
C ALA A 58 14.82 27.87 -3.53
N THR A 59 14.64 28.17 -4.82
CA THR A 59 13.84 27.35 -5.74
C THR A 59 14.50 26.00 -6.01
N THR A 60 15.82 25.93 -6.20
CA THR A 60 16.53 24.65 -6.36
C THR A 60 16.55 23.79 -5.09
N TRP A 61 16.47 24.43 -3.91
CA TRP A 61 16.34 23.70 -2.65
C TRP A 61 14.98 23.00 -2.53
N ALA A 62 13.90 23.69 -2.92
CA ALA A 62 12.58 23.08 -3.05
C ALA A 62 12.60 21.97 -4.11
N LEU A 63 13.20 22.18 -5.28
CA LEU A 63 13.32 21.12 -6.29
C LEU A 63 14.12 19.92 -5.80
N SER A 64 15.08 20.11 -4.89
CA SER A 64 15.83 19.01 -4.27
C SER A 64 14.97 18.16 -3.32
N SER A 65 13.96 18.73 -2.65
CA SER A 65 12.99 17.91 -1.91
C SER A 65 12.13 17.09 -2.86
N TRP A 66 11.70 17.69 -3.99
CA TRP A 66 10.98 16.99 -5.06
C TRP A 66 11.79 15.85 -5.68
N VAL A 67 13.08 16.05 -5.99
CA VAL A 67 13.95 14.99 -6.51
C VAL A 67 14.04 13.82 -5.54
N ARG A 68 14.31 14.10 -4.26
CA ARG A 68 14.44 13.06 -3.22
C ARG A 68 13.16 12.27 -3.04
N TRP A 69 12.03 12.98 -2.90
CA TRP A 69 10.73 12.35 -2.72
C TRP A 69 10.32 11.56 -3.96
N TYR A 70 10.48 12.12 -5.16
CA TYR A 70 10.03 11.46 -6.39
C TYR A 70 10.88 10.24 -6.73
N ALA A 71 12.18 10.26 -6.43
CA ALA A 71 13.02 9.08 -6.52
C ALA A 71 12.54 7.97 -5.58
N ARG A 72 12.26 8.32 -4.31
CA ARG A 72 11.70 7.37 -3.32
C ARG A 72 10.36 6.80 -3.78
N TYR A 73 9.48 7.64 -4.32
CA TYR A 73 8.20 7.20 -4.89
C TYR A 73 8.39 6.15 -5.99
N LEU A 74 9.27 6.41 -6.96
CA LEU A 74 9.52 5.48 -8.06
C LEU A 74 10.18 4.17 -7.60
N GLU A 75 11.05 4.23 -6.60
CA GLU A 75 11.62 3.03 -5.98
C GLU A 75 10.58 2.20 -5.26
N THR A 76 9.68 2.84 -4.49
CA THR A 76 8.55 2.18 -3.84
C THR A 76 7.64 1.54 -4.88
N LEU A 77 7.31 2.24 -5.96
CA LEU A 77 6.51 1.72 -7.06
C LEU A 77 7.13 0.46 -7.69
N LEU A 78 8.44 0.49 -7.96
CA LEU A 78 9.17 -0.67 -8.48
C LEU A 78 9.23 -1.81 -7.46
N SER A 79 9.42 -1.52 -6.17
CA SER A 79 9.43 -2.53 -5.11
C SER A 79 8.08 -3.24 -4.99
N ILE A 80 6.99 -2.48 -4.99
CA ILE A 80 5.63 -3.02 -4.92
C ILE A 80 5.30 -3.86 -6.14
N SER A 81 5.81 -3.47 -7.31
CA SER A 81 5.62 -4.28 -8.52
C SER A 81 6.19 -5.70 -8.42
N ARG A 82 7.25 -5.89 -7.62
CA ARG A 82 7.81 -7.22 -7.33
C ARG A 82 6.90 -8.03 -6.41
N VAL A 83 6.25 -7.37 -5.45
CA VAL A 83 5.32 -8.01 -4.52
C VAL A 83 4.05 -8.43 -5.27
N LEU A 84 3.46 -7.52 -6.05
CA LEU A 84 2.24 -7.79 -6.81
C LEU A 84 2.49 -8.73 -8.01
N GLY A 85 3.74 -8.86 -8.47
CA GLY A 85 4.10 -9.59 -9.69
C GLY A 85 3.71 -8.89 -11.00
N TYR A 86 3.26 -7.63 -10.93
CA TYR A 86 2.99 -6.76 -12.06
C TYR A 86 3.07 -5.29 -11.65
N LEU A 87 3.12 -4.38 -12.63
CA LEU A 87 3.07 -2.95 -12.36
C LEU A 87 1.61 -2.48 -12.18
N PRO A 88 1.19 -2.07 -10.96
CA PRO A 88 -0.22 -1.69 -10.68
C PRO A 88 -0.68 -0.45 -11.46
N CYS A 89 0.29 0.26 -12.01
CA CYS A 89 0.14 1.57 -12.61
C CYS A 89 0.29 1.56 -14.14
N SER A 90 0.67 0.43 -14.74
CA SER A 90 1.02 0.32 -16.15
C SER A 90 -0.22 0.26 -17.06
N SER A 91 -0.18 0.98 -18.18
CA SER A 91 -1.24 0.94 -19.19
C SER A 91 -1.12 -0.24 -20.16
N SER A 92 0.01 -0.95 -20.18
CA SER A 92 0.29 -2.05 -21.12
C SER A 92 -0.27 -3.40 -20.69
N CYS A 93 -0.74 -3.56 -19.46
CA CYS A 93 -1.23 -4.82 -18.90
C CYS A 93 -2.74 -5.05 -19.10
N SER A 94 -3.30 -4.81 -20.30
CA SER A 94 -4.75 -4.99 -20.55
C SER A 94 -5.22 -6.43 -20.31
N MET A 95 -4.40 -7.42 -20.64
CA MET A 95 -4.70 -8.85 -20.47
C MET A 95 -4.80 -9.30 -19.00
N VAL A 96 -4.25 -8.52 -18.05
CA VAL A 96 -4.29 -8.85 -16.62
C VAL A 96 -5.60 -8.37 -15.96
N LYS A 97 -6.21 -7.31 -16.50
CA LYS A 97 -7.41 -6.68 -15.93
C LYS A 97 -8.69 -7.49 -16.10
N GLU A 98 -8.83 -8.25 -17.18
CA GLU A 98 -10.05 -9.04 -17.45
C GLU A 98 -10.21 -10.27 -16.55
N ASN A 99 -9.11 -10.79 -15.99
CA ASN A 99 -9.12 -11.97 -15.10
C ASN A 99 -8.68 -11.66 -13.66
N GLN A 100 -8.67 -10.38 -13.28
CA GLN A 100 -8.08 -9.94 -12.03
C GLN A 100 -8.88 -10.38 -10.81
N GLU A 101 -10.21 -10.32 -10.87
CA GLU A 101 -11.11 -10.81 -9.81
C GLU A 101 -10.97 -12.33 -9.59
N HIS A 102 -10.90 -13.11 -10.67
CA HIS A 102 -10.65 -14.55 -10.60
C HIS A 102 -9.25 -14.88 -10.05
N ARG A 103 -8.25 -14.04 -10.32
CA ARG A 103 -6.92 -14.20 -9.72
C ARG A 103 -6.93 -13.86 -8.23
N ILE A 104 -7.55 -12.73 -7.84
CA ILE A 104 -7.63 -12.27 -6.45
C ILE A 104 -8.37 -13.29 -5.57
N SER A 105 -9.46 -13.86 -6.07
CA SER A 105 -10.19 -14.93 -5.38
C SER A 105 -9.39 -16.24 -5.24
N SER A 106 -8.28 -16.42 -5.95
CA SER A 106 -7.40 -17.59 -5.73
C SER A 106 -6.33 -17.36 -4.66
N PHE A 107 -6.13 -16.11 -4.20
CA PHE A 107 -5.07 -15.78 -3.26
C PHE A 107 -5.38 -16.27 -1.84
N LEU A 108 -4.31 -16.58 -1.09
CA LEU A 108 -4.38 -16.80 0.35
C LEU A 108 -4.63 -15.45 1.05
N ASN A 109 -5.30 -15.47 2.20
CA ASN A 109 -5.59 -14.27 2.98
C ASN A 109 -4.30 -13.47 3.31
N LEU A 110 -3.22 -14.18 3.66
CA LEU A 110 -1.93 -13.57 3.95
C LEU A 110 -1.36 -12.81 2.73
N ASP A 111 -1.45 -13.40 1.54
CA ASP A 111 -0.93 -12.78 0.32
C ASP A 111 -1.80 -11.58 -0.09
N LEU A 112 -3.12 -11.69 0.08
CA LEU A 112 -4.05 -10.60 -0.15
C LEU A 112 -3.82 -9.40 0.79
N ILE A 113 -3.52 -9.68 2.06
CA ILE A 113 -3.19 -8.64 3.04
C ILE A 113 -1.84 -7.99 2.73
N LYS A 114 -0.82 -8.76 2.35
CA LYS A 114 0.48 -8.22 1.89
C LYS A 114 0.34 -7.33 0.67
N ASP A 115 -0.52 -7.72 -0.27
CA ASP A 115 -0.86 -6.92 -1.44
C ASP A 115 -1.50 -5.59 -1.03
N ILE A 116 -2.49 -5.62 -0.14
CA ILE A 116 -3.15 -4.42 0.39
C ILE A 116 -2.14 -3.53 1.10
N ASP A 117 -1.32 -4.09 2.00
CA ASP A 117 -0.28 -3.39 2.74
C ASP A 117 0.70 -2.67 1.81
N SER A 118 1.10 -3.35 0.73
CA SER A 118 1.96 -2.80 -0.32
C SER A 118 1.28 -1.64 -1.06
N ILE A 119 0.02 -1.79 -1.47
CA ILE A 119 -0.72 -0.72 -2.17
C ILE A 119 -0.94 0.49 -1.24
N VAL A 120 -1.26 0.26 0.04
CA VAL A 120 -1.36 1.32 1.05
C VAL A 120 -0.04 2.07 1.17
N THR A 121 1.09 1.37 1.17
CA THR A 121 2.42 1.99 1.21
C THR A 121 2.67 2.89 -0.01
N LEU A 122 2.18 2.52 -1.21
CA LEU A 122 2.24 3.40 -2.37
C LEU A 122 1.41 4.67 -2.18
N ILE A 123 0.19 4.52 -1.66
CA ILE A 123 -0.72 5.64 -1.42
C ILE A 123 -0.16 6.60 -0.35
N GLU A 124 0.47 6.08 0.71
CA GLU A 124 1.19 6.87 1.71
C GLU A 124 2.35 7.66 1.09
N GLU A 125 3.09 7.05 0.16
CA GLU A 125 4.15 7.76 -0.56
C GLU A 125 3.60 8.91 -1.40
N ILE A 126 2.51 8.68 -2.14
CA ILE A 126 1.78 9.70 -2.92
C ILE A 126 1.30 10.84 -2.00
N CYS A 127 0.71 10.47 -0.86
CA CYS A 127 0.22 11.40 0.14
C CYS A 127 1.35 12.31 0.65
N ASN A 128 2.57 11.78 0.79
CA ASN A 128 3.72 12.50 1.32
C ASN A 128 4.42 13.48 0.36
N VAL A 129 3.77 13.87 -0.74
CA VAL A 129 4.32 14.82 -1.73
C VAL A 129 4.73 16.17 -1.09
N PRO A 130 5.90 16.75 -1.43
CA PRO A 130 6.33 18.04 -0.90
C PRO A 130 5.44 19.21 -1.35
N ASP A 131 5.34 20.25 -0.54
CA ASP A 131 4.64 21.48 -0.92
C ASP A 131 5.36 22.19 -2.09
N SER A 132 4.60 22.77 -3.02
CA SER A 132 5.14 23.45 -4.19
C SER A 132 5.52 24.90 -3.87
N LEU A 133 6.78 25.28 -4.11
CA LEU A 133 7.23 26.67 -4.15
C LEU A 133 7.43 27.08 -5.62
N ALA A 134 6.44 27.78 -6.16
CA ALA A 134 6.28 28.06 -7.59
C ALA A 134 7.24 29.15 -8.12
N ARG A 135 7.96 28.86 -9.22
CA ARG A 135 8.25 29.85 -10.30
C ARG A 135 8.78 29.23 -11.60
N GLU A 136 9.52 28.12 -11.53
CA GLU A 136 10.12 27.48 -12.73
C GLU A 136 10.05 25.94 -12.69
N GLY A 137 9.94 25.37 -11.49
CA GLY A 137 9.56 23.96 -11.25
C GLY A 137 8.11 23.63 -11.59
N ASP A 138 7.28 24.64 -11.83
CA ASP A 138 5.83 24.52 -11.90
C ASP A 138 5.37 23.57 -13.00
N MET A 139 5.98 23.59 -14.19
CA MET A 139 5.56 22.72 -15.29
C MET A 139 5.96 21.26 -15.03
N LEU A 140 7.18 21.01 -14.57
CA LEU A 140 7.64 19.65 -14.25
C LEU A 140 6.86 19.07 -13.06
N VAL A 141 6.64 19.88 -12.02
CA VAL A 141 5.84 19.50 -10.87
C VAL A 141 4.40 19.22 -11.27
N LYS A 142 3.78 20.05 -12.12
CA LYS A 142 2.42 19.79 -12.65
C LYS A 142 2.35 18.49 -13.44
N GLU A 143 3.33 18.20 -14.29
CA GLU A 143 3.40 16.93 -15.03
C GLU A 143 3.53 15.73 -14.07
N ILE A 144 4.42 15.82 -13.07
CA ILE A 144 4.58 14.79 -12.03
C ILE A 144 3.27 14.58 -11.29
N MET A 145 2.59 15.66 -10.86
CA MET A 145 1.30 15.59 -10.17
C MET A 145 0.21 14.97 -11.04
N GLY A 146 0.18 15.28 -12.34
CA GLY A 146 -0.74 14.67 -13.30
C GLY A 146 -0.50 13.16 -13.45
N LEU A 147 0.76 12.71 -13.48
CA LEU A 147 1.08 11.29 -13.45
C LEU A 147 0.62 10.66 -12.13
N LEU A 148 1.01 11.22 -10.98
CA LEU A 148 0.66 10.72 -9.65
C LEU A 148 -0.85 10.59 -9.42
N LEU A 149 -1.66 11.51 -9.96
CA LEU A 149 -3.12 11.38 -9.90
C LEU A 149 -3.60 10.11 -10.62
N ASN A 150 -3.03 9.79 -11.79
CA ASN A 150 -3.37 8.57 -12.51
C ASN A 150 -2.91 7.32 -11.75
N ASP A 151 -1.77 7.38 -11.10
CA ASP A 151 -1.22 6.32 -10.24
C ASP A 151 -2.11 6.08 -9.03
N TYR A 152 -2.53 7.16 -8.37
CA TYR A 152 -3.44 7.12 -7.25
C TYR A 152 -4.76 6.46 -7.64
N VAL A 153 -5.39 6.90 -8.73
CA VAL A 153 -6.65 6.29 -9.20
C VAL A 153 -6.46 4.81 -9.56
N SER A 154 -5.33 4.45 -10.17
CA SER A 154 -5.04 3.04 -10.46
C SER A 154 -4.89 2.22 -9.18
N SER A 155 -4.18 2.76 -8.19
CA SER A 155 -3.97 2.13 -6.87
C SER A 155 -5.30 1.98 -6.10
N VAL A 156 -6.18 2.99 -6.19
CA VAL A 156 -7.53 2.96 -5.62
C VAL A 156 -8.37 1.83 -6.24
N ASN A 157 -8.30 1.63 -7.56
CA ASN A 157 -9.04 0.54 -8.19
C ASN A 157 -8.49 -0.83 -7.74
N GLU A 158 -7.16 -0.96 -7.64
CA GLU A 158 -6.48 -2.19 -7.22
C GLU A 158 -6.78 -2.57 -5.76
N ILE A 159 -6.82 -1.59 -4.85
CA ILE A 159 -7.13 -1.82 -3.44
C ILE A 159 -8.62 -2.14 -3.24
N VAL A 160 -9.53 -1.52 -3.99
CA VAL A 160 -10.96 -1.84 -3.90
C VAL A 160 -11.24 -3.31 -4.21
N LEU A 161 -10.65 -3.85 -5.28
CA LEU A 161 -10.84 -5.26 -5.64
C LEU A 161 -10.41 -6.20 -4.49
N ARG A 162 -9.29 -5.89 -3.84
CA ARG A 162 -8.73 -6.70 -2.75
C ARG A 162 -9.49 -6.55 -1.45
N LEU A 163 -9.93 -5.33 -1.13
CA LEU A 163 -10.78 -5.07 0.04
C LEU A 163 -12.16 -5.73 -0.14
N GLY A 164 -12.70 -5.75 -1.35
CA GLY A 164 -13.93 -6.49 -1.67
C GLY A 164 -13.80 -7.98 -1.36
N GLU A 165 -12.73 -8.62 -1.86
CA GLU A 165 -12.48 -10.05 -1.59
C GLU A 165 -12.27 -10.33 -0.08
N ILE A 166 -11.52 -9.47 0.62
CA ILE A 166 -11.35 -9.61 2.08
C ILE A 166 -12.68 -9.44 2.82
N ASN A 167 -13.56 -8.56 2.36
CA ASN A 167 -14.86 -8.34 2.99
C ASN A 167 -15.72 -9.61 2.97
N GLU A 168 -15.70 -10.35 1.86
CA GLU A 168 -16.39 -11.64 1.73
C GLU A 168 -15.79 -12.71 2.65
N ARG A 169 -14.47 -12.66 2.89
CA ARG A 169 -13.73 -13.66 3.68
C ARG A 169 -13.53 -13.28 5.13
N LEU A 170 -14.05 -12.14 5.58
CA LEU A 170 -13.71 -11.54 6.87
C LEU A 170 -13.87 -12.50 8.05
N GLY A 171 -14.91 -13.34 8.02
CA GLY A 171 -15.20 -14.32 9.08
C GLY A 171 -14.14 -15.43 9.24
N TRP A 172 -13.29 -15.62 8.23
CA TRP A 172 -12.28 -16.68 8.17
C TRP A 172 -10.85 -16.17 8.38
N LEU A 173 -10.67 -14.88 8.64
CA LEU A 173 -9.36 -14.31 8.93
C LEU A 173 -8.85 -14.81 10.29
N SER A 174 -7.56 -15.14 10.36
CA SER A 174 -6.93 -15.37 11.65
C SER A 174 -6.88 -14.06 12.46
N PHE A 175 -6.63 -14.15 13.76
CA PHE A 175 -6.44 -12.96 14.58
C PHE A 175 -5.25 -12.11 14.10
N GLY A 176 -4.14 -12.76 13.71
CA GLY A 176 -2.97 -12.07 13.16
C GLY A 176 -3.30 -11.31 11.88
N ASP A 177 -3.94 -11.99 10.93
CA ASP A 177 -4.40 -11.41 9.66
C ASP A 177 -5.32 -10.20 9.88
N SER A 178 -6.23 -10.31 10.85
CA SER A 178 -7.15 -9.22 11.20
C SER A 178 -6.44 -7.99 11.73
N ILE A 179 -5.36 -8.17 12.51
CA ILE A 179 -4.54 -7.07 13.03
C ILE A 179 -3.77 -6.40 11.89
N GLU A 180 -3.12 -7.17 11.03
CA GLU A 180 -2.39 -6.64 9.86
C GLU A 180 -3.31 -5.82 8.94
N LEU A 181 -4.50 -6.35 8.64
CA LEU A 181 -5.52 -5.64 7.87
C LEU A 181 -5.92 -4.31 8.54
N VAL A 182 -6.22 -4.31 9.83
CA VAL A 182 -6.60 -3.08 10.55
C VAL A 182 -5.47 -2.06 10.56
N CYS A 183 -4.21 -2.50 10.70
CA CYS A 183 -3.04 -1.64 10.61
C CYS A 183 -2.93 -0.97 9.23
N ALA A 184 -3.12 -1.73 8.14
CA ALA A 184 -3.11 -1.20 6.78
C ALA A 184 -4.27 -0.21 6.55
N LEU A 185 -5.49 -0.55 6.99
CA LEU A 185 -6.66 0.33 6.86
C LEU A 185 -6.50 1.65 7.63
N LYS A 186 -5.89 1.60 8.82
CA LYS A 186 -5.61 2.80 9.62
C LYS A 186 -4.64 3.73 8.89
N ARG A 187 -3.51 3.20 8.39
CA ARG A 187 -2.52 3.98 7.62
C ARG A 187 -3.14 4.64 6.40
N LEU A 188 -4.02 3.91 5.69
CA LEU A 188 -4.74 4.45 4.54
C LEU A 188 -5.68 5.59 4.96
N GLN A 189 -6.40 5.44 6.07
CA GLN A 189 -7.29 6.47 6.60
C GLN A 189 -6.53 7.73 7.05
N ASP A 190 -5.34 7.58 7.64
CA ASP A 190 -4.50 8.71 8.04
C ASP A 190 -4.08 9.58 6.83
N CYS A 191 -4.14 9.04 5.61
CA CYS A 191 -3.90 9.79 4.37
C CYS A 191 -5.13 10.54 3.82
N GLN A 192 -6.33 10.26 4.33
CA GLN A 192 -7.60 10.68 3.71
C GLN A 192 -7.69 12.20 3.52
N GLU A 193 -7.47 12.98 4.58
CA GLU A 193 -7.59 14.44 4.53
C GLU A 193 -6.61 15.07 3.54
N ARG A 194 -5.35 14.62 3.58
CA ARG A 194 -4.29 15.15 2.71
C ARG A 194 -4.54 14.77 1.25
N LEU A 195 -5.00 13.55 0.97
CA LEU A 195 -5.37 13.14 -0.39
C LEU A 195 -6.56 13.94 -0.93
N SER A 196 -7.54 14.27 -0.07
CA SER A 196 -8.67 15.15 -0.46
C SER A 196 -8.20 16.56 -0.83
N VAL A 197 -7.20 17.10 -0.16
CA VAL A 197 -6.60 18.42 -0.48
C VAL A 197 -5.78 18.35 -1.77
N LEU A 198 -4.97 17.29 -1.95
CA LEU A 198 -4.11 17.11 -3.11
C LEU A 198 -4.90 16.82 -4.39
N TYR A 199 -5.98 16.06 -4.29
CA TYR A 199 -6.78 15.60 -5.42
C TYR A 199 -8.24 15.99 -5.23
N LEU A 200 -8.63 17.12 -5.83
CA LEU A 200 -10.01 17.60 -5.93
C LEU A 200 -10.89 16.74 -6.87
N VAL A 201 -10.54 15.48 -7.08
CA VAL A 201 -11.19 14.58 -8.04
C VAL A 201 -12.15 13.67 -7.29
N SER A 202 -13.46 13.87 -7.51
CA SER A 202 -14.48 12.88 -7.13
C SER A 202 -14.54 11.82 -8.22
N LYS A 203 -13.98 10.64 -7.95
CA LYS A 203 -14.22 9.45 -8.78
C LYS A 203 -15.03 8.44 -7.95
N PRO A 204 -15.99 7.73 -8.56
CA PRO A 204 -16.78 6.73 -7.86
C PRO A 204 -15.93 5.65 -7.16
N SER A 205 -14.79 5.28 -7.74
CA SER A 205 -13.89 4.30 -7.14
C SER A 205 -13.19 4.80 -5.85
N ILE A 206 -12.95 6.11 -5.73
CA ILE A 206 -12.38 6.70 -4.50
C ILE A 206 -13.43 6.67 -3.39
N GLU A 207 -14.67 7.04 -3.70
CA GLU A 207 -15.79 6.98 -2.76
C GLU A 207 -16.06 5.54 -2.31
N MET A 208 -16.07 4.59 -3.25
CA MET A 208 -16.22 3.16 -2.98
C MET A 208 -15.09 2.64 -2.09
N MET A 209 -13.83 3.02 -2.35
CA MET A 209 -12.70 2.66 -1.50
C MET A 209 -12.91 3.12 -0.06
N TRP A 210 -13.24 4.38 0.16
CA TRP A 210 -13.44 4.91 1.51
C TRP A 210 -14.65 4.28 2.21
N GLY A 211 -15.72 3.96 1.48
CA GLY A 211 -16.85 3.20 1.98
C GLY A 211 -16.44 1.81 2.48
N LEU A 212 -15.68 1.05 1.67
CA LEU A 212 -15.18 -0.27 2.05
C LEU A 212 -14.22 -0.22 3.25
N VAL A 213 -13.33 0.77 3.30
CA VAL A 213 -12.41 0.98 4.44
C VAL A 213 -13.20 1.18 5.73
N GLN A 214 -14.26 1.99 5.69
CA GLN A 214 -15.10 2.24 6.85
C GLN A 214 -15.90 0.99 7.27
N GLU A 215 -16.52 0.30 6.30
CA GLU A 215 -17.28 -0.93 6.54
C GLU A 215 -16.42 -2.03 7.18
N LEU A 216 -15.23 -2.28 6.62
CA LEU A 216 -14.31 -3.30 7.13
C LEU A 216 -13.85 -2.99 8.55
N LYS A 217 -13.58 -1.71 8.85
CA LYS A 217 -13.19 -1.28 10.19
C LYS A 217 -14.30 -1.53 11.21
N ASP A 218 -15.55 -1.22 10.85
CA ASP A 218 -16.71 -1.41 11.73
C ASP A 218 -17.00 -2.89 11.97
N LYS A 219 -16.87 -3.73 10.93
CA LYS A 219 -17.01 -5.19 11.06
C LYS A 219 -15.92 -5.81 11.92
N VAL A 220 -14.65 -5.45 11.72
CA VAL A 220 -13.54 -5.97 12.54
C VAL A 220 -13.63 -5.48 13.99
N GLY A 221 -14.05 -4.23 14.20
CA GLY A 221 -14.33 -3.69 15.54
C GLY A 221 -15.41 -4.50 16.26
N SER A 222 -16.50 -4.84 15.56
CA SER A 222 -17.60 -5.65 16.10
C SER A 222 -17.18 -7.10 16.39
N LEU A 223 -16.30 -7.70 15.57
CA LEU A 223 -15.79 -9.06 15.81
C LEU A 223 -14.93 -9.17 17.08
N LYS A 224 -14.22 -8.10 17.48
CA LYS A 224 -13.43 -8.08 18.72
C LYS A 224 -14.32 -8.14 19.97
N VAL A 225 -15.48 -7.47 19.93
CA VAL A 225 -16.45 -7.46 21.05
C VAL A 225 -17.04 -8.85 21.31
N TYR A 226 -17.31 -9.63 20.26
CA TYR A 226 -17.83 -11.01 20.41
C TYR A 226 -16.80 -12.01 20.95
N LYS A 227 -15.50 -11.82 20.65
CA LYS A 227 -14.44 -12.72 21.14
C LYS A 227 -14.01 -12.40 22.59
N GLU A 228 -14.15 -11.15 23.03
CA GLU A 228 -13.89 -10.77 24.43
C GLU A 228 -15.07 -11.09 25.37
N GLY A 229 -16.30 -11.10 24.88
CA GLY A 229 -17.49 -11.45 25.68
C GLY A 229 -17.74 -12.95 25.88
N GLY A 230 -16.99 -13.83 25.19
CA GLY A 230 -17.27 -15.26 25.10
C GLY A 230 -16.42 -16.20 25.96
N ASN A 231 -15.42 -15.71 26.71
CA ASN A 231 -14.47 -16.57 27.41
C ASN A 231 -14.34 -16.24 28.91
N PHE A 232 -15.43 -16.42 29.68
CA PHE A 232 -15.38 -16.69 31.12
C PHE A 232 -16.67 -17.40 31.56
N ALA A 233 -16.79 -18.70 31.30
CA ALA A 233 -17.48 -19.67 32.17
C ALA A 233 -17.66 -21.01 31.44
N GLU A 234 -16.63 -21.86 31.46
CA GLU A 234 -16.89 -23.28 31.67
C GLU A 234 -15.61 -23.97 32.16
N LEU A 235 -15.81 -24.89 33.12
CA LEU A 235 -14.82 -25.73 33.82
C LEU A 235 -14.25 -25.13 35.12
N GLU A 236 -15.11 -24.97 36.12
CA GLU A 236 -14.70 -25.34 37.49
C GLU A 236 -15.47 -26.58 37.97
N GLY A 237 -14.68 -27.53 38.47
CA GLY A 237 -15.01 -28.93 38.71
C GLY A 237 -16.26 -29.22 39.52
N LYS A 238 -17.00 -30.23 39.06
CA LYS A 238 -17.88 -31.05 39.89
C LYS A 238 -17.09 -31.55 41.11
N ARG A 239 -17.39 -31.02 42.31
CA ARG A 239 -17.01 -31.66 43.57
C ARG A 239 -17.70 -33.01 43.66
N VAL A 240 -16.93 -34.08 43.53
CA VAL A 240 -17.34 -35.42 43.96
C VAL A 240 -17.33 -35.43 45.48
N SER A 241 -18.47 -35.77 46.08
CA SER A 241 -18.64 -35.98 47.51
C SER A 241 -17.92 -37.27 47.96
N PRO A 242 -17.32 -37.31 49.16
CA PRO A 242 -16.66 -38.52 49.64
C PRO A 242 -17.71 -39.53 50.13
N VAL A 243 -17.71 -40.72 49.51
CA VAL A 243 -18.45 -41.90 49.94
C VAL A 243 -17.78 -42.46 51.21
N ARG A 244 -18.57 -42.63 52.29
CA ARG A 244 -18.13 -43.35 53.50
C ARG A 244 -18.07 -44.86 53.20
N PRO A 245 -17.01 -45.59 53.61
CA PRO A 245 -17.02 -47.03 53.51
C PRO A 245 -17.92 -47.65 54.59
N ALA A 246 -18.76 -48.59 54.18
CA ALA A 246 -19.50 -49.48 55.06
C ALA A 246 -18.56 -50.54 55.63
N SER A 247 -18.53 -50.68 56.95
CA SER A 247 -17.88 -51.80 57.65
C SER A 247 -18.95 -52.74 58.23
N LEU A 248 -19.11 -53.88 57.56
CA LEU A 248 -19.60 -55.18 58.07
C LEU A 248 -18.49 -56.15 57.60
N GLY A 249 -17.80 -56.95 58.39
CA GLY A 249 -18.17 -57.77 59.54
C GLY A 249 -17.64 -59.19 59.24
N ASP A 250 -17.10 -59.86 60.26
CA ASP A 250 -16.81 -61.31 60.35
C ASP A 250 -15.45 -61.86 59.86
N CYS A 251 -14.53 -62.08 60.82
CA CYS A 251 -14.09 -63.39 61.34
C CYS A 251 -13.16 -63.18 62.55
#